data_AF-A0A0E3JP88-F1
#
_entry.id   AF-A0A0E3JP88-F1
#
_cell.length_a   1.000
_cell.length_b   1.000
_cell.length_c   1.000
_cell.angle_alpha   90.00
_cell.angle_beta   90.00
_cell.angle_gamma   90.00
#
_symmetry.space_group_name_H-M   'P 1'
#
loop_
_entity.id
_entity.type
_entity.pdbx_description
1 polymer ?
#
loop_
_entity_poly.entity_id
_entity_poly.type
_entity_poly.pdbx_seq_one_letter_code
_entity_poly.pdbx_strand_id
1 'polypeptide(L)'
;MVEKYDKKLQLRVYKGEFYNFKANGLCKVFIDISNNYYECFLQHEGEWKDGHLNGFGRYWDAFHKNIDKPIHEGEYKNDVRSGFGRKYDFKTKELIYEGIFPCKEHSL
;
A
#
# COMPACT_ATOMS: atom_id res chain seq x y z
N MET A 1 -12.01 -13.34 8.65
CA MET A 1 -10.63 -12.84 8.70
C MET A 1 -9.74 -13.98 8.25
N VAL A 2 -9.01 -13.83 7.14
CA VAL A 2 -8.13 -14.87 6.60
C VAL A 2 -6.71 -14.34 6.71
N GLU A 3 -5.88 -15.00 7.52
CA GLU A 3 -4.46 -14.67 7.71
C GLU A 3 -3.63 -15.66 6.86
N LYS A 4 -2.82 -15.16 5.94
CA LYS A 4 -1.90 -15.98 5.11
C LYS A 4 -0.47 -15.79 5.61
N TYR A 5 0.23 -16.89 5.88
CA TYR A 5 1.61 -16.92 6.41
C TYR A 5 2.63 -17.20 5.30
N ASP A 6 3.66 -16.35 5.18
CA ASP A 6 4.89 -16.62 4.40
C ASP A 6 6.11 -16.43 5.31
N LYS A 7 6.94 -17.46 5.46
CA LYS A 7 8.07 -17.50 6.41
C LYS A 7 9.32 -16.72 5.95
N LYS A 8 9.33 -16.13 4.75
CA LYS A 8 10.47 -15.32 4.24
C LYS A 8 10.12 -13.84 4.02
N LEU A 9 8.87 -13.45 4.24
CA LEU A 9 8.36 -12.14 3.90
C LEU A 9 7.71 -11.53 5.13
N GLN A 10 7.89 -10.23 5.30
CA GLN A 10 7.19 -9.42 6.29
C GLN A 10 5.69 -9.79 6.25
N LEU A 11 5.11 -10.17 7.40
CA LEU A 11 3.72 -10.65 7.44
C LEU A 11 2.80 -9.52 6.99
N ARG A 12 2.08 -9.71 5.89
CA ARG A 12 1.06 -8.76 5.45
C ARG A 12 -0.32 -9.19 5.90
N VAL A 13 -0.98 -8.35 6.67
CA VAL A 13 -2.36 -8.53 7.13
C VAL A 13 -3.27 -7.64 6.31
N TYR A 14 -4.19 -8.24 5.56
CA TYR A 14 -5.18 -7.53 4.75
C TYR A 14 -6.49 -7.41 5.53
N LYS A 15 -7.04 -6.21 5.59
CA LYS A 15 -8.34 -5.91 6.21
C LYS A 15 -9.19 -5.11 5.24
N GLY A 16 -10.37 -5.61 4.89
CA GLY A 16 -11.25 -4.95 3.95
C GLY A 16 -12.20 -5.91 3.26
N GLU A 17 -12.60 -5.53 2.05
CA GLU A 17 -13.50 -6.29 1.20
C GLU A 17 -12.74 -7.38 0.42
N PHE A 18 -13.36 -8.56 0.29
CA PHE A 18 -12.77 -9.70 -0.40
C PHE A 18 -13.78 -10.35 -1.33
N TYR A 19 -13.30 -10.75 -2.50
CA TYR A 19 -14.03 -11.58 -3.46
C TYR A 19 -13.13 -12.74 -3.89
N ASN A 20 -13.62 -13.98 -3.83
CA ASN A 20 -12.85 -15.18 -4.16
C ASN A 20 -11.46 -15.23 -3.50
N PHE A 21 -11.40 -14.92 -2.19
CA PHE A 21 -10.17 -14.89 -1.39
C PHE A 21 -9.11 -13.89 -1.85
N LYS A 22 -9.51 -12.89 -2.65
CA LYS A 22 -8.67 -11.77 -3.11
C LYS A 22 -9.23 -10.46 -2.60
N ALA A 23 -8.36 -9.52 -2.24
CA ALA A 23 -8.76 -8.16 -1.89
C ALA A 23 -9.49 -7.52 -3.09
N ASN A 24 -10.69 -7.00 -2.85
CA ASN A 24 -11.55 -6.46 -3.90
C ASN A 24 -12.53 -5.45 -3.28
N GLY A 25 -12.40 -4.17 -3.62
CA GLY A 25 -13.03 -3.05 -2.89
C GLY A 25 -12.04 -2.33 -1.99
N LEU A 26 -12.53 -1.66 -0.94
CA LEU A 26 -11.67 -0.88 -0.04
C LEU A 26 -10.94 -1.79 0.94
N CYS A 27 -9.60 -1.76 0.90
CA CYS A 27 -8.77 -2.54 1.82
C CYS A 27 -7.59 -1.74 2.39
N LYS A 28 -7.17 -2.17 3.57
CA LYS A 28 -5.95 -1.78 4.26
C LYS A 28 -5.00 -2.96 4.34
N VAL A 29 -3.72 -2.70 4.12
CA VAL A 29 -2.64 -3.67 4.28
C VAL A 29 -1.74 -3.19 5.39
N PHE A 30 -1.57 -4.05 6.39
CA PHE A 30 -0.65 -3.85 7.47
C PHE A 30 0.53 -4.78 7.30
N ILE A 31 1.70 -4.33 7.72
CA ILE A 31 2.92 -5.11 7.69
C ILE A 31 3.45 -5.31 9.12
N ASP A 32 3.73 -6.55 9.48
CA ASP A 32 4.50 -6.88 10.67
C ASP A 32 5.99 -6.88 10.30
N ILE A 33 6.70 -5.90 10.85
CA ILE A 33 8.17 -5.78 10.71
C ILE A 33 8.89 -6.29 11.95
N SER A 34 8.15 -6.79 12.94
CA SER A 34 8.72 -7.19 14.22
C SER A 34 9.15 -8.66 14.16
N ASN A 35 10.44 -8.90 14.34
CA ASN A 35 10.92 -10.23 14.71
C ASN A 35 10.64 -10.55 16.19
N ASN A 36 9.97 -9.67 16.96
CA ASN A 36 9.57 -9.98 18.35
C ASN A 36 8.65 -9.00 19.13
N TYR A 37 7.93 -8.04 18.53
CA TYR A 37 7.08 -7.13 19.32
C TYR A 37 5.90 -6.62 18.47
N TYR A 38 4.74 -7.27 18.66
CA TYR A 38 3.32 -6.95 18.42
C TYR A 38 2.85 -5.70 17.62
N GLU A 39 3.69 -5.03 16.84
CA GLU A 39 3.35 -3.80 16.12
C GLU A 39 3.25 -4.06 14.62
N CYS A 40 2.01 -3.95 14.11
CA CYS A 40 1.71 -3.93 12.70
C CYS A 40 1.60 -2.47 12.21
N PHE A 41 2.26 -2.14 11.10
CA PHE A 41 2.24 -0.79 10.53
C PHE A 41 1.33 -0.73 9.32
N LEU A 42 0.51 0.31 9.19
CA LEU A 42 -0.26 0.55 7.97
C LEU A 42 0.73 0.81 6.83
N GLN A 43 0.66 0.01 5.78
CA GLN A 43 1.51 0.16 4.59
C GLN A 43 0.68 0.69 3.42
N HIS A 44 -0.52 0.15 3.21
CA HIS A 44 -1.41 0.60 2.12
C HIS A 44 -2.85 0.77 2.61
N GLU A 45 -3.54 1.73 2.02
CA GLU A 45 -4.99 1.92 2.11
C GLU A 45 -5.48 2.32 0.72
N GLY A 46 -6.54 1.71 0.21
CA GLY A 46 -7.09 2.13 -1.08
C GLY A 46 -8.05 1.14 -1.67
N GLU A 47 -8.33 1.35 -2.96
CA GLU A 47 -9.13 0.48 -3.80
C GLU A 47 -8.32 -0.72 -4.32
N TRP A 48 -8.93 -1.90 -4.23
CA TRP A 48 -8.34 -3.16 -4.66
C TRP A 48 -9.23 -3.83 -5.69
N LYS A 49 -8.60 -4.52 -6.65
CA LYS A 49 -9.28 -5.36 -7.63
C LYS A 49 -8.45 -6.62 -7.85
N ASP A 50 -9.08 -7.77 -7.67
CA ASP A 50 -8.48 -9.10 -7.89
C ASP A 50 -7.14 -9.31 -7.17
N GLY A 51 -6.97 -8.71 -5.99
CA GLY A 51 -5.78 -8.84 -5.16
C GLY A 51 -4.69 -7.79 -5.42
N HIS A 52 -4.94 -6.82 -6.30
CA HIS A 52 -4.01 -5.74 -6.64
C HIS A 52 -4.60 -4.36 -6.30
N LEU A 53 -3.76 -3.39 -5.92
CA LEU A 53 -4.16 -1.99 -5.82
C LEU A 53 -4.59 -1.48 -7.20
N ASN A 54 -5.80 -0.97 -7.28
CA ASN A 54 -6.40 -0.51 -8.52
C ASN A 54 -7.46 0.55 -8.22
N GLY A 55 -7.24 1.79 -8.67
CA GLY A 55 -8.00 2.97 -8.23
C GLY A 55 -7.18 3.85 -7.29
N PHE A 56 -7.84 4.65 -6.45
CA PHE A 56 -7.15 5.56 -5.54
C PHE A 56 -6.58 4.83 -4.34
N GLY A 57 -5.37 5.19 -3.92
CA GLY A 57 -4.73 4.63 -2.75
C GLY A 57 -3.68 5.53 -2.11
N ARG A 58 -3.26 5.13 -0.93
CA ARG A 58 -2.22 5.75 -0.11
C ARG A 58 -1.19 4.71 0.29
N TYR A 59 0.07 5.12 0.33
CA TYR A 59 1.20 4.27 0.70
C TYR A 59 2.03 4.96 1.78
N TRP A 60 2.34 4.21 2.83
CA TRP A 60 3.20 4.62 3.93
C TRP A 60 4.49 3.83 3.93
N ASP A 61 5.56 4.50 4.34
CA ASP A 61 6.81 3.84 4.63
C ASP A 61 6.75 3.23 6.03
N ALA A 62 6.43 1.94 6.08
CA ALA A 62 6.30 1.20 7.32
C ALA A 62 7.61 1.00 8.09
N PHE A 63 8.78 1.25 7.49
CA PHE A 63 10.07 1.08 8.19
C PHE A 63 10.49 2.32 8.97
N HIS A 64 9.84 3.46 8.73
CA HIS A 64 10.15 4.71 9.41
C HIS A 64 9.04 5.04 10.40
N LYS A 65 9.44 5.45 11.62
CA LYS A 65 8.54 5.71 12.76
C LYS A 65 7.47 6.79 12.54
N ASN A 66 7.53 7.51 11.43
CA ASN A 66 6.61 8.61 11.13
C ASN A 66 5.56 8.15 10.11
N ILE A 67 4.54 7.44 10.60
CA ILE A 67 3.44 6.84 9.82
C ILE A 67 2.18 7.71 9.73
N ASP A 68 2.25 8.95 10.23
CA ASP A 68 1.11 9.88 10.26
C ASP A 68 0.68 10.36 8.88
N LYS A 69 1.61 10.42 7.92
CA LYS A 69 1.37 10.85 6.53
C LYS A 69 1.89 9.83 5.51
N PRO A 70 1.13 9.58 4.43
CA PRO A 70 1.59 8.72 3.36
C PRO A 70 2.78 9.38 2.64
N ILE A 71 3.68 8.55 2.13
CA ILE A 71 4.75 8.99 1.22
C ILE A 71 4.25 9.06 -0.24
N HIS A 72 3.07 8.51 -0.51
CA HIS A 72 2.37 8.66 -1.78
C HIS A 72 0.85 8.55 -1.60
N GLU A 73 0.09 9.40 -2.29
CA GLU A 73 -1.35 9.24 -2.50
C GLU A 73 -1.69 9.51 -3.96
N GLY A 74 -2.59 8.73 -4.56
CA GLY A 74 -2.90 8.87 -5.97
C GLY A 74 -3.49 7.62 -6.56
N GLU A 75 -3.60 7.59 -7.88
CA GLU A 75 -4.14 6.44 -8.60
C GLU A 75 -3.09 5.31 -8.72
N TYR A 76 -3.61 4.08 -8.77
CA TYR A 76 -2.86 2.86 -9.00
C TYR A 76 -3.55 2.02 -10.05
N LYS A 77 -2.75 1.28 -10.81
CA LYS A 77 -3.21 0.24 -11.73
C LYS A 77 -2.31 -0.98 -11.56
N ASN A 78 -2.88 -2.06 -11.03
CA ASN A 78 -2.18 -3.32 -10.78
C ASN A 78 -0.90 -3.14 -9.95
N ASP A 79 -1.03 -2.50 -8.78
CA ASP A 79 0.07 -2.18 -7.85
C ASP A 79 1.09 -1.13 -8.33
N VAL A 80 0.95 -0.63 -9.58
CA VAL A 80 1.80 0.42 -10.14
C VAL A 80 1.12 1.78 -9.97
N ARG A 81 1.85 2.78 -9.46
CA ARG A 81 1.37 4.16 -9.41
C ARG A 81 1.07 4.64 -10.84
N SER A 82 -0.12 5.15 -11.05
CA SER A 82 -0.58 5.63 -12.36
C SER A 82 -1.38 6.91 -12.17
N GLY A 83 -1.75 7.59 -13.27
CA GLY A 83 -2.67 8.72 -13.21
C GLY A 83 -2.17 9.85 -12.33
N PHE A 84 -3.07 10.63 -11.75
CA PHE A 84 -2.72 11.76 -10.90
C PHE A 84 -2.37 11.31 -9.48
N GLY A 85 -1.33 11.92 -8.89
CA GLY A 85 -0.95 11.66 -7.52
C GLY A 85 -0.01 12.69 -6.92
N ARG A 86 0.28 12.51 -5.63
CA ARG A 86 1.24 13.28 -4.84
C ARG A 86 2.24 12.36 -4.18
N LYS A 87 3.51 12.77 -4.17
CA LYS A 87 4.61 12.11 -3.47
C LYS A 87 5.17 13.05 -2.41
N TYR A 88 5.39 12.51 -1.22
CA TYR A 88 5.91 13.25 -0.08
C TYR A 88 7.28 12.73 0.33
N ASP A 89 8.09 13.60 0.92
CA ASP A 89 9.35 13.19 1.54
C ASP A 89 9.08 12.32 2.76
N PHE A 90 9.79 11.21 2.89
CA PHE A 90 9.56 10.27 3.99
C PHE A 90 9.98 10.84 5.35
N LYS A 91 10.93 11.77 5.39
CA LYS A 91 11.43 12.43 6.61
C LYS A 91 10.66 13.72 6.90
N THR A 92 10.63 14.66 5.95
CA THR A 92 10.07 16.01 6.18
C THR A 92 8.56 16.06 6.00
N LYS A 93 7.98 15.08 5.29
CA LYS A 93 6.57 15.03 4.90
C LYS A 93 6.14 16.17 3.97
N GLU A 94 7.11 16.86 3.37
CA GLU A 94 6.84 17.91 2.40
C GLU A 94 6.49 17.31 1.04
N LEU A 95 5.68 18.03 0.26
CA LEU A 95 5.33 17.63 -1.10
C LEU A 95 6.58 17.70 -1.99
N ILE A 96 6.99 16.56 -2.54
CA ILE A 96 8.10 16.48 -3.50
C ILE A 96 7.58 16.60 -4.94
N TYR A 97 6.41 16.03 -5.21
CA TYR A 97 5.87 15.95 -6.56
C TYR A 97 4.35 15.87 -6.52
N GLU A 98 3.70 16.58 -7.43
CA GLU A 98 2.28 16.48 -7.74
C GLU A 98 2.13 16.49 -9.27
N GLY A 99 1.43 15.49 -9.81
CA GLY A 99 1.29 15.35 -11.25
C GLY A 99 0.97 13.93 -11.70
N ILE A 100 1.22 13.66 -12.98
CA ILE A 100 0.91 12.38 -13.61
C ILE A 100 2.05 11.37 -13.43
N PHE A 101 1.75 10.26 -12.78
CA PHE A 101 2.58 9.07 -12.74
C PHE A 101 2.31 8.22 -13.99
N PRO A 102 3.32 7.99 -14.85
CA PRO A 102 3.12 7.18 -16.04
C PRO A 102 2.87 5.73 -15.63
N CYS A 103 1.81 5.15 -16.18
CA CYS A 103 1.56 3.72 -16.04
C CYS A 103 2.64 2.96 -16.82
N LYS A 104 3.63 2.42 -16.12
CA LYS A 104 4.60 1.46 -16.69
C LYS A 104 4.13 0.08 -16.29
N GLU A 105 3.20 -0.49 -17.06
CA GLU A 105 2.97 -1.93 -16.98
C GLU A 105 4.27 -2.61 -17.44
N HIS A 106 4.86 -3.44 -16.59
CA HIS A 106 5.93 -4.32 -17.04
C HIS A 106 5.31 -5.30 -18.06
N SER A 107 5.41 -4.96 -19.34
CA SER A 107 5.23 -5.91 -20.43
C SER A 107 6.35 -6.96 -20.26
N LEU A 108 5.97 -8.17 -19.85
CA LEU A 108 6.83 -9.36 -19.91
C LEU A 108 7.11 -9.73 -21.37
#